data_AF-A0A7C2F121-F1
#
_entry.id   AF-A0A7C2F121-F1
#
_cell.length_a   1.000
_cell.length_b   1.000
_cell.length_c   1.000
_cell.angle_alpha   90.00
_cell.angle_beta   90.00
_cell.angle_gamma   90.00
#
_symmetry.space_group_name_H-M   'P 1'
#
loop_
_entity.id
_entity.type
_entity.pdbx_description
1 polymer ?
#
loop_
_entity_poly.entity_id
_entity_poly.type
_entity_poly.pdbx_seq_one_letter_code
_entity_poly.pdbx_strand_id
1 'polypeptide(L)'
;MTDERIIAYLLEELPEDELERFEDECFAQDSWPAEQINVVEEDLIDAYLRDELTPERRQRFERNYLTTEARQERVIMAAALLRHIDEHNGASRPAVAVRPTELTAAERFRAFWNNQTWALRAAASIAVVAVIASALWLFLFRAPSLRSFATLTLAISNINRAEGAQADKVKLPSDAEALKVSLTLPRQAPPAARYRVELEDDNGKTESVEVVGNDAQSVLVVIPAARLARGQYALKLFAIKADGDDQRINGSYFFNVE
;
A
#
# COMPACT_ATOMS: atom_id res chain seq x y z
N MET A 1 -18.45 13.56 -36.58
CA MET A 1 -17.20 12.93 -36.11
C MET A 1 -16.85 11.72 -36.97
N THR A 2 -15.65 11.67 -37.56
CA THR A 2 -15.12 10.51 -38.32
C THR A 2 -14.01 9.83 -37.52
N ASP A 3 -13.83 8.52 -37.71
CA ASP A 3 -12.84 7.73 -36.97
C ASP A 3 -11.42 8.25 -37.18
N GLU A 4 -11.07 8.62 -38.42
CA GLU A 4 -9.77 9.19 -38.74
C GLU A 4 -9.49 10.52 -38.01
N ARG A 5 -10.52 11.37 -37.81
CA ARG A 5 -10.39 12.62 -37.04
C ARG A 5 -10.19 12.33 -35.55
N ILE A 6 -10.84 11.28 -35.02
CA ILE A 6 -10.66 10.85 -33.63
C ILE A 6 -9.26 10.28 -33.42
N ILE A 7 -8.75 9.47 -34.36
CA ILE A 7 -7.36 8.97 -34.33
C ILE A 7 -6.39 10.16 -34.34
N ALA A 8 -6.59 11.12 -35.25
CA ALA A 8 -5.76 12.31 -35.33
C ALA A 8 -5.82 13.15 -34.04
N TYR A 9 -6.98 13.23 -33.38
CA TYR A 9 -7.12 13.87 -32.07
C TYR A 9 -6.33 13.12 -30.99
N LEU A 10 -6.50 11.79 -30.88
CA LEU A 10 -5.82 10.96 -29.88
C LEU A 10 -4.30 10.90 -30.04
N LEU A 11 -3.81 11.06 -31.27
CA LEU A 11 -2.38 11.08 -31.62
C LEU A 11 -1.76 12.49 -31.67
N GLU A 12 -2.54 13.54 -31.40
CA GLU A 12 -2.15 14.95 -31.54
C GLU A 12 -1.58 15.25 -32.96
N GLU A 13 -2.30 14.79 -33.99
CA GLU A 13 -2.05 15.07 -35.41
C GLU A 13 -2.93 16.20 -35.96
N LEU A 14 -3.99 16.59 -35.25
CA LEU A 14 -4.88 17.67 -35.69
C LEU A 14 -4.17 19.03 -35.65
N PRO A 15 -4.25 19.84 -36.74
CA PRO A 15 -3.94 21.26 -36.70
C PRO A 15 -4.76 22.00 -35.65
N GLU A 16 -4.26 23.12 -35.14
CA GLU A 16 -4.92 23.90 -34.06
C GLU A 16 -6.34 24.35 -34.42
N ASP A 17 -6.54 24.80 -35.67
CA ASP A 17 -7.84 25.21 -36.19
C ASP A 17 -8.82 24.04 -36.36
N GLU A 18 -8.31 22.84 -36.63
CA GLU A 18 -9.14 21.63 -36.72
C GLU A 18 -9.44 21.02 -35.35
N LEU A 19 -8.50 21.15 -34.41
CA LEU A 19 -8.66 20.74 -33.01
C LEU A 19 -9.78 21.54 -32.33
N GLU A 20 -9.76 22.87 -32.44
CA GLU A 20 -10.81 23.74 -31.88
C GLU A 20 -12.19 23.36 -32.45
N ARG A 21 -12.27 23.14 -33.77
CA ARG A 21 -13.51 22.69 -34.42
C ARG A 21 -13.96 21.31 -33.98
N PHE A 22 -13.04 20.41 -33.68
CA PHE A 22 -13.34 19.07 -33.17
C PHE A 22 -13.88 19.14 -31.74
N GLU A 23 -13.26 19.94 -30.89
CA GLU A 23 -13.69 20.16 -29.50
C GLU A 23 -15.06 20.84 -29.45
N ASP A 24 -15.28 21.88 -30.26
CA ASP A 24 -16.60 22.52 -30.40
C ASP A 24 -17.69 21.55 -30.86
N GLU A 25 -17.40 20.67 -31.83
CA GLU A 25 -18.32 19.63 -32.29
C GLU A 25 -18.63 18.60 -31.17
N CYS A 26 -17.67 18.32 -30.28
CA CYS A 26 -17.87 17.46 -29.12
C CYS A 26 -18.70 18.14 -28.02
N PHE A 27 -18.45 19.42 -27.75
CA PHE A 27 -19.18 20.20 -26.74
C PHE A 27 -20.59 20.62 -27.19
N ALA A 28 -20.85 20.70 -28.50
CA ALA A 28 -22.18 21.00 -29.04
C ALA A 28 -23.18 19.84 -28.88
N GLN A 29 -22.71 18.64 -28.56
CA GLN A 29 -23.56 17.49 -28.26
C GLN A 29 -24.05 17.56 -26.80
N ASP A 30 -25.22 16.98 -26.52
CA ASP A 30 -25.83 16.99 -25.18
C ASP A 30 -24.90 16.40 -24.09
N SER A 31 -23.93 15.58 -24.50
CA SER A 31 -22.85 15.06 -23.64
C SER A 31 -21.62 14.72 -24.49
N TRP A 32 -20.44 14.64 -23.87
CA TRP A 32 -19.21 14.24 -24.53
C TRP A 32 -19.37 12.87 -25.25
N PRO A 33 -18.97 12.74 -26.53
CA PRO A 33 -19.17 11.53 -27.33
C PRO A 33 -18.21 10.38 -26.95
N ALA A 34 -18.27 9.94 -25.69
CA ALA A 34 -17.38 8.95 -25.12
C ALA A 34 -17.47 7.60 -25.83
N GLU A 35 -18.66 7.17 -26.23
CA GLU A 35 -18.87 5.87 -26.88
C GLU A 35 -18.12 5.78 -28.21
N GLN A 36 -18.27 6.80 -29.07
CA GLN A 36 -17.60 6.83 -30.37
C GLN A 36 -16.08 6.92 -30.23
N ILE A 37 -15.58 7.72 -29.27
CA ILE A 37 -14.15 7.84 -29.02
C ILE A 37 -13.57 6.52 -28.47
N ASN A 38 -14.29 5.85 -27.57
CA ASN A 38 -13.84 4.58 -27.00
C ASN A 38 -13.73 3.48 -28.07
N VAL A 39 -14.69 3.38 -28.99
CA VAL A 39 -14.64 2.39 -30.08
C VAL A 39 -13.39 2.61 -30.95
N VAL A 40 -13.14 3.85 -31.36
CA VAL A 40 -11.97 4.18 -32.18
C VAL A 40 -10.67 4.04 -31.41
N GLU A 41 -10.66 4.35 -30.11
CA GLU A 41 -9.52 4.13 -29.22
C GLU A 41 -9.18 2.63 -29.12
N GLU A 42 -10.18 1.76 -28.98
CA GLU A 42 -9.98 0.30 -28.94
C GLU A 42 -9.40 -0.21 -30.26
N ASP A 43 -9.92 0.22 -31.40
CA ASP A 43 -9.39 -0.13 -32.72
C ASP A 43 -7.94 0.35 -32.90
N LEU A 44 -7.62 1.55 -32.39
CA LEU A 44 -6.27 2.11 -32.44
C LEU A 44 -5.28 1.31 -31.57
N ILE A 45 -5.71 0.86 -30.38
CA ILE A 45 -4.91 0.00 -29.50
C ILE A 45 -4.67 -1.36 -30.18
N ASP A 46 -5.71 -1.95 -30.78
CA ASP A 46 -5.62 -3.22 -31.49
C ASP A 46 -4.63 -3.14 -32.66
N ALA A 47 -4.72 -2.08 -33.47
CA ALA A 47 -3.79 -1.82 -34.58
C ALA A 47 -2.35 -1.61 -34.08
N TYR A 48 -2.15 -0.93 -32.94
CA TYR A 48 -0.83 -0.79 -32.32
C TYR A 48 -0.26 -2.15 -31.88
N LEU A 49 -1.07 -2.99 -31.25
CA LEU A 49 -0.65 -4.30 -30.73
C LEU A 49 -0.36 -5.32 -31.85
N ARG A 50 -1.06 -5.21 -32.98
CA ARG A 50 -0.86 -6.07 -34.17
C ARG A 50 0.25 -5.57 -35.12
N ASP A 51 0.91 -4.46 -34.79
CA ASP A 51 1.94 -3.82 -35.63
C ASP A 51 1.38 -3.34 -37.00
N GLU A 52 0.11 -2.93 -37.02
CA GLU A 52 -0.61 -2.47 -38.22
C GLU A 52 -0.54 -0.94 -38.42
N LEU A 53 -0.03 -0.21 -37.43
CA LEU A 53 0.20 1.24 -37.55
C LEU A 53 1.43 1.55 -38.41
N THR A 54 1.36 2.65 -39.17
CA THR A 54 2.55 3.17 -39.86
C THR A 54 3.64 3.55 -38.84
N PRO A 55 4.93 3.52 -39.22
CA PRO A 55 6.02 3.87 -38.30
C PRO A 55 5.85 5.24 -37.64
N GLU A 56 5.36 6.24 -38.39
CA GLU A 56 5.12 7.60 -37.90
C GLU A 56 3.97 7.63 -36.88
N ARG A 57 2.86 6.94 -37.16
CA ARG A 57 1.72 6.85 -36.25
C ARG A 57 2.05 6.06 -35.00
N ARG A 58 2.83 4.99 -35.12
CA ARG A 58 3.34 4.24 -33.98
C ARG A 58 4.17 5.13 -33.05
N GLN A 59 5.07 5.93 -33.61
CA GLN A 59 5.87 6.86 -32.80
C GLN A 59 4.99 7.89 -32.08
N ARG A 60 3.94 8.39 -32.72
CA ARG A 60 2.98 9.32 -32.11
C ARG A 60 2.12 8.65 -31.06
N PHE A 61 1.70 7.40 -31.27
CA PHE A 61 0.99 6.61 -30.27
C PHE A 61 1.84 6.47 -29.00
N GLU A 62 3.12 6.14 -29.18
CA GLU A 62 4.04 5.97 -28.04
C GLU A 62 4.36 7.27 -27.32
N ARG A 63 4.51 8.38 -28.05
CA ARG A 63 4.89 9.68 -27.48
C ARG A 63 3.73 10.47 -26.90
N ASN A 64 2.57 10.43 -27.55
CA ASN A 64 1.45 11.34 -27.29
C ASN A 64 0.27 10.61 -26.64
N TYR A 65 -0.09 9.42 -27.14
CA TYR A 65 -1.22 8.67 -26.61
C TYR A 65 -0.88 8.01 -25.26
N LEU A 66 0.24 7.29 -25.15
CA LEU A 66 0.60 6.54 -23.92
C LEU A 66 1.09 7.38 -22.74
N THR A 67 0.83 8.69 -22.72
CA THR A 67 1.35 9.62 -21.71
C THR A 67 0.70 9.49 -20.34
N THR A 68 -0.47 8.85 -20.23
CA THR A 68 -1.23 8.69 -18.98
C THR A 68 -1.27 7.24 -18.50
N GLU A 69 -1.27 7.02 -17.17
CA GLU A 69 -1.35 5.68 -16.58
C GLU A 69 -2.61 4.91 -17.04
N ALA A 70 -3.75 5.61 -17.15
CA ALA A 70 -5.01 5.01 -17.60
C ALA A 70 -4.93 4.45 -19.03
N ARG A 71 -4.32 5.19 -19.97
CA ARG A 71 -4.15 4.72 -21.36
C ARG A 71 -3.15 3.56 -21.44
N GLN A 72 -2.11 3.58 -20.61
CA GLN A 72 -1.17 2.46 -20.51
C GLN A 72 -1.85 1.19 -19.98
N GLU A 73 -2.68 1.28 -18.94
CA GLU A 73 -3.45 0.15 -18.42
C GLU A 73 -4.38 -0.46 -19.48
N ARG A 74 -5.05 0.38 -20.29
CA ARG A 74 -5.89 -0.12 -21.40
C ARG A 74 -5.09 -0.97 -22.40
N VAL A 75 -3.91 -0.51 -22.81
CA VAL A 75 -3.03 -1.27 -23.72
C VAL A 75 -2.54 -2.57 -23.08
N ILE A 76 -2.17 -2.55 -21.79
CA ILE A 76 -1.75 -3.75 -21.06
C ILE A 76 -2.88 -4.78 -21.00
N MET A 77 -4.11 -4.34 -20.73
CA MET A 77 -5.28 -5.21 -20.65
C MET A 77 -5.63 -5.82 -22.02
N ALA A 78 -5.62 -5.01 -23.08
CA ALA A 78 -5.83 -5.50 -24.45
C ALA A 78 -4.74 -6.50 -24.87
N ALA A 79 -3.47 -6.22 -24.55
CA ALA A 79 -2.37 -7.14 -24.83
C ALA A 79 -2.51 -8.48 -24.08
N ALA A 80 -2.96 -8.45 -22.82
CA ALA A 80 -3.21 -9.66 -22.04
C ALA A 80 -4.35 -10.50 -22.64
N LEU A 81 -5.40 -9.85 -23.15
CA LEU A 81 -6.52 -10.51 -23.81
C LEU A 81 -6.09 -11.19 -25.12
N LEU A 82 -5.36 -10.49 -25.99
CA LEU A 82 -4.87 -11.05 -27.26
C LEU A 82 -4.00 -12.29 -27.04
N ARG A 83 -3.08 -12.25 -26.05
CA ARG A 83 -2.26 -13.41 -25.70
C ARG A 83 -3.10 -14.62 -25.28
N HIS A 84 -4.14 -14.39 -24.48
CA HIS A 84 -5.01 -15.48 -24.03
C HIS A 84 -5.79 -16.11 -25.20
N ILE A 85 -6.25 -15.28 -26.15
CA ILE A 85 -6.92 -15.74 -27.36
C ILE A 85 -5.95 -16.55 -28.24
N ASP A 86 -4.71 -16.10 -28.41
CA ASP A 86 -3.68 -16.82 -29.18
C ASP A 86 -3.30 -18.16 -28.55
N GLU A 87 -3.17 -18.21 -27.21
CA GLU A 87 -2.92 -19.45 -26.46
C GLU A 87 -4.05 -20.47 -26.65
N HIS A 88 -5.30 -19.99 -26.67
CA HIS A 88 -6.47 -20.86 -26.80
C HIS A 88 -6.77 -21.26 -28.26
N ASN A 89 -6.42 -20.42 -29.23
CA ASN A 89 -6.49 -20.71 -30.66
C ASN A 89 -5.31 -21.57 -31.15
N GLY A 90 -4.16 -21.49 -30.48
CA GLY A 90 -2.96 -22.29 -30.76
C GLY A 90 -3.08 -23.78 -30.44
N ALA A 91 -4.15 -24.20 -29.75
CA ALA A 91 -4.45 -25.61 -29.48
C ALA A 91 -4.98 -26.39 -30.70
N SER A 92 -5.06 -25.78 -31.89
CA SER A 92 -5.51 -26.44 -33.12
C SER A 92 -4.75 -26.01 -34.38
N ARG A 93 -3.44 -26.27 -34.44
CA ARG A 93 -2.73 -26.48 -35.73
C ARG A 93 -1.41 -27.24 -35.55
N PRO A 94 -1.08 -28.25 -36.39
CA PRO A 94 0.14 -29.02 -36.24
C PRO A 94 1.38 -28.19 -36.59
N ALA A 95 2.44 -28.45 -35.84
CA ALA A 95 3.72 -27.77 -35.85
C ALA A 95 4.36 -27.65 -37.24
N VAL A 96 4.62 -26.41 -37.65
CA VAL A 96 5.78 -26.06 -38.48
C VAL A 96 6.65 -25.16 -37.62
N ALA A 97 7.86 -25.63 -37.33
CA ALA A 97 8.82 -24.96 -36.49
C ALA A 97 9.39 -23.72 -37.17
N VAL A 98 9.22 -22.55 -36.55
CA VAL A 98 10.22 -21.48 -36.53
C VAL A 98 10.23 -20.91 -35.11
N ARG A 99 11.36 -21.03 -34.40
CA ARG A 99 11.73 -20.12 -33.31
C ARG A 99 12.75 -19.15 -33.90
N PRO A 100 12.72 -17.87 -33.55
CA PRO A 100 13.31 -17.45 -32.27
C PRO A 100 12.29 -16.77 -31.37
N THR A 101 12.61 -16.75 -30.09
CA THR A 101 11.92 -16.01 -29.03
C THR A 101 11.82 -14.53 -29.39
N GLU A 102 10.75 -14.14 -30.07
CA GLU A 102 10.32 -12.74 -30.15
C GLU A 102 9.69 -12.43 -28.79
N LEU A 103 10.37 -11.60 -28.00
CA LEU A 103 9.82 -11.03 -26.77
C LEU A 103 8.41 -10.53 -27.08
N THR A 104 7.43 -10.98 -26.30
CA THR A 104 6.03 -10.59 -26.52
C THR A 104 5.92 -9.06 -26.53
N ALA A 105 5.03 -8.49 -27.35
CA ALA A 105 4.87 -7.03 -27.44
C ALA A 105 4.68 -6.37 -26.05
N ALA A 106 4.02 -7.07 -25.12
CA ALA A 106 3.89 -6.69 -23.72
C ALA A 106 5.22 -6.65 -22.94
N GLU A 107 6.18 -7.53 -23.23
CA GLU A 107 7.53 -7.51 -22.65
C GLU A 107 8.39 -6.41 -23.28
N ARG A 108 8.25 -6.15 -24.59
CA ARG A 108 8.93 -5.01 -25.27
C ARG A 108 8.40 -3.68 -24.75
N PHE A 109 7.09 -3.58 -24.54
CA PHE A 109 6.43 -2.44 -23.93
C PHE A 109 6.88 -2.24 -22.48
N ARG A 110 6.80 -3.27 -21.63
CA ARG A 110 7.31 -3.20 -20.25
C ARG A 110 8.80 -2.83 -20.20
N ALA A 111 9.62 -3.38 -21.08
CA ALA A 111 11.05 -3.06 -21.15
C ALA A 111 11.30 -1.62 -21.60
N PHE A 112 10.52 -1.10 -22.56
CA PHE A 112 10.58 0.29 -23.00
C PHE A 112 10.18 1.27 -21.89
N TRP A 113 9.09 0.98 -21.18
CA TRP A 113 8.60 1.79 -20.06
C TRP A 113 9.51 1.74 -18.82
N ASN A 114 10.12 0.57 -18.54
CA ASN A 114 11.11 0.43 -17.47
C ASN A 114 12.48 1.05 -17.83
N ASN A 115 12.74 1.33 -19.11
CA ASN A 115 14.01 1.86 -19.62
C ASN A 115 13.95 3.34 -20.07
N GLN A 116 12.80 4.02 -19.91
CA GLN A 116 12.59 5.43 -20.28
C GLN A 116 13.00 6.42 -19.19
N THR A 117 13.88 6.02 -18.26
CA THR A 117 14.27 6.89 -17.13
C THR A 117 15.64 7.56 -17.25
N TRP A 118 16.51 7.26 -18.23
CA TRP A 118 17.76 8.02 -18.43
C TRP A 118 18.27 8.01 -19.87
N ALA A 119 18.02 9.07 -20.64
CA ALA A 119 18.88 9.29 -21.80
C ALA A 119 19.42 10.70 -22.00
N LEU A 120 18.89 11.79 -21.41
CA LEU A 120 19.54 13.07 -21.68
C LEU A 120 19.79 14.11 -20.58
N ARG A 121 19.15 14.17 -19.41
CA ARG A 121 19.50 15.25 -18.43
C ARG A 121 19.27 14.86 -16.98
N ALA A 122 20.30 15.04 -16.13
CA ALA A 122 20.33 14.99 -14.65
C ALA A 122 20.88 13.72 -13.94
N ALA A 123 21.61 12.85 -14.63
CA ALA A 123 22.40 11.79 -13.99
C ALA A 123 23.78 12.31 -13.56
N ALA A 124 23.88 12.95 -12.39
CA ALA A 124 25.11 12.97 -11.59
C ALA A 124 24.89 13.33 -10.11
N SER A 125 23.85 14.10 -9.75
CA SER A 125 23.67 14.58 -8.37
C SER A 125 22.56 13.88 -7.57
N ILE A 126 21.62 13.20 -8.20
CA ILE A 126 20.43 12.63 -7.52
C ILE A 126 20.68 11.20 -7.01
N ALA A 127 21.54 10.40 -7.66
CA ALA A 127 21.75 9.00 -7.25
C ALA A 127 22.38 8.89 -5.84
N VAL A 128 23.29 9.78 -5.48
CA VAL A 128 23.90 9.80 -4.14
C VAL A 128 22.88 10.25 -3.08
N VAL A 129 22.09 11.28 -3.38
CA VAL A 129 21.04 11.76 -2.46
C VAL A 129 19.92 10.74 -2.33
N ALA A 130 19.55 10.04 -3.40
CA ALA A 130 18.54 8.99 -3.39
C ALA A 130 19.03 7.75 -2.65
N VAL A 131 20.30 7.33 -2.79
CA VAL A 131 20.88 6.22 -2.01
C VAL A 131 21.01 6.60 -0.53
N ILE A 132 21.41 7.83 -0.20
CA ILE A 132 21.46 8.29 1.19
C ILE A 132 20.05 8.45 1.76
N ALA A 133 19.11 9.03 1.02
CA ALA A 133 17.73 9.19 1.45
C ALA A 133 16.99 7.86 1.55
N SER A 134 17.25 6.89 0.66
CA SER A 134 16.69 5.54 0.76
C SER A 134 17.38 4.70 1.83
N ALA A 135 18.68 4.85 2.06
CA ALA A 135 19.35 4.25 3.21
C ALA A 135 18.85 4.85 4.52
N LEU A 136 18.69 6.17 4.59
CA LEU A 136 18.16 6.89 5.74
C LEU A 136 16.68 6.56 5.95
N TRP A 137 15.89 6.44 4.88
CA TRP A 137 14.49 6.02 4.93
C TRP A 137 14.36 4.56 5.32
N LEU A 138 15.19 3.65 4.80
CA LEU A 138 15.22 2.25 5.22
C LEU A 138 15.75 2.08 6.65
N PHE A 139 16.56 3.02 7.15
CA PHE A 139 17.05 3.00 8.52
C PHE A 139 16.05 3.62 9.52
N LEU A 140 15.32 4.67 9.10
CA LEU A 140 14.30 5.36 9.91
C LEU A 140 12.90 4.71 9.83
N PHE A 141 12.56 4.11 8.68
CA PHE A 141 11.28 3.44 8.38
C PHE A 141 11.45 1.95 8.11
N ARG A 142 12.51 1.32 8.62
CA ARG A 142 12.48 -0.13 8.84
C ARG A 142 11.38 -0.41 9.86
N ALA A 143 10.15 -0.59 9.36
CA ALA A 143 9.12 -1.28 10.10
C ALA A 143 9.74 -2.64 10.47
N PRO A 144 9.93 -2.94 11.76
CA PRO A 144 10.49 -4.22 12.16
C PRO A 144 9.64 -5.33 11.54
N SER A 145 10.31 -6.13 10.73
CA SER A 145 9.83 -7.33 10.05
C SER A 145 8.84 -8.09 10.90
N LEU A 146 7.66 -8.37 10.33
CA LEU A 146 6.64 -9.34 10.76
C LEU A 146 6.88 -9.93 12.15
N ARG A 147 6.69 -9.09 13.18
CA ARG A 147 6.82 -9.52 14.56
C ARG A 147 5.68 -10.48 14.86
N SER A 148 6.02 -11.72 15.16
CA SER A 148 5.14 -12.62 15.89
C SER A 148 4.76 -11.90 17.20
N PHE A 149 3.50 -11.49 17.30
CA PHE A 149 2.96 -10.85 18.49
C PHE A 149 1.95 -11.78 19.12
N ALA A 150 2.12 -12.08 20.41
CA ALA A 150 1.02 -12.59 21.21
C ALA A 150 0.09 -11.41 21.55
N THR A 151 -1.21 -11.59 21.37
CA THR A 151 -2.22 -10.57 21.74
C THR A 151 -2.93 -11.04 23.00
N LEU A 152 -2.98 -10.17 24.00
CA LEU A 152 -3.72 -10.39 25.24
C LEU A 152 -4.66 -9.21 25.49
N THR A 153 -5.91 -9.50 25.81
CA THR A 153 -6.85 -8.49 26.30
C THR A 153 -7.00 -8.67 27.79
N LEU A 154 -6.66 -7.64 28.55
CA LEU A 154 -6.77 -7.64 30.01
C LEU A 154 -7.87 -6.68 30.47
N ALA A 155 -8.75 -7.19 31.32
CA ALA A 155 -9.73 -6.38 32.02
C ALA A 155 -9.17 -5.90 33.37
N ILE A 156 -9.58 -4.70 33.79
CA ILE A 156 -9.09 -4.10 35.03
C ILE A 156 -9.56 -4.91 36.25
N SER A 157 -8.63 -5.30 37.12
CA SER A 157 -8.93 -6.00 38.37
C SER A 157 -8.71 -5.09 39.57
N ASN A 158 -9.73 -4.92 40.40
CA ASN A 158 -9.73 -4.04 41.59
C ASN A 158 -9.46 -4.80 42.90
N ILE A 159 -9.00 -6.06 42.84
CA ILE A 159 -8.92 -6.95 43.99
C ILE A 159 -7.52 -6.83 44.62
N ASN A 160 -7.48 -6.39 45.88
CA ASN A 160 -6.29 -6.43 46.72
C ASN A 160 -5.79 -7.88 46.83
N ARG A 161 -4.47 -8.04 46.82
CA ARG A 161 -3.61 -9.26 46.80
C ARG A 161 -3.96 -10.44 47.75
N ALA A 162 -5.14 -10.51 48.36
CA ALA A 162 -5.56 -11.57 49.27
C ALA A 162 -6.50 -12.62 48.65
N GLU A 163 -7.24 -12.28 47.59
CA GLU A 163 -8.10 -13.23 46.88
C GLU A 163 -7.63 -13.32 45.44
N GLY A 164 -7.13 -14.50 45.05
CA GLY A 164 -6.40 -14.74 43.81
C GLY A 164 -7.03 -14.07 42.60
N ALA A 165 -6.50 -12.90 42.24
CA ALA A 165 -6.80 -12.26 40.98
C ALA A 165 -6.46 -13.28 39.88
N GLN A 166 -7.45 -13.59 39.06
CA GLN A 166 -7.36 -14.54 37.97
C GLN A 166 -6.43 -13.93 36.91
N ALA A 167 -5.13 -14.07 37.13
CA ALA A 167 -4.11 -13.59 36.22
C ALA A 167 -4.21 -14.44 34.96
N ASP A 168 -4.54 -13.81 33.83
CA ASP A 168 -4.59 -14.51 32.56
C ASP A 168 -3.21 -15.06 32.26
N LYS A 169 -3.16 -16.38 32.05
CA LYS A 169 -1.92 -17.10 31.75
C LYS A 169 -1.61 -16.92 30.27
N VAL A 170 -0.49 -16.26 30.00
CA VAL A 170 0.00 -16.03 28.64
C VAL A 170 1.16 -16.96 28.41
N LYS A 171 0.98 -17.90 27.49
CA LYS A 171 2.10 -18.63 26.91
C LYS A 171 2.70 -17.74 25.85
N LEU A 172 3.84 -17.13 26.15
CA LEU A 172 4.58 -16.39 25.13
C LEU A 172 5.22 -17.42 24.19
N PRO A 173 4.86 -17.43 22.89
CA PRO A 173 5.57 -18.22 21.91
C PRO A 173 7.06 -17.84 21.95
N SER A 174 7.98 -18.82 21.89
CA SER A 174 9.42 -18.53 21.92
C SER A 174 9.91 -17.69 20.74
N ASP A 175 9.12 -17.62 19.67
CA ASP A 175 9.31 -16.79 18.48
C ASP A 175 8.68 -15.39 18.60
N ALA A 176 7.91 -15.11 19.66
CA ALA A 176 7.27 -13.81 19.83
C ALA A 176 8.26 -12.75 20.30
N GLU A 177 8.43 -11.68 19.53
CA GLU A 177 9.35 -10.59 19.87
C GLU A 177 8.77 -9.62 20.89
N ALA A 178 7.44 -9.52 20.97
CA ALA A 178 6.75 -8.64 21.89
C ALA A 178 5.33 -9.13 22.21
N LEU A 179 4.86 -8.78 23.40
CA LEU A 179 3.49 -8.97 23.85
C LEU A 179 2.69 -7.70 23.58
N LYS A 180 1.64 -7.80 22.76
CA LYS A 180 0.65 -6.75 22.57
C LYS A 180 -0.44 -6.92 23.63
N VAL A 181 -0.58 -5.92 24.48
CA VAL A 181 -1.58 -5.94 25.55
C VAL A 181 -2.60 -4.83 25.31
N SER A 182 -3.87 -5.22 25.19
CA SER A 182 -5.00 -4.30 25.19
C SER A 182 -5.59 -4.20 26.59
N LEU A 183 -5.48 -3.02 27.20
CA LEU A 183 -5.99 -2.72 28.54
C LEU A 183 -7.38 -2.09 28.44
N THR A 184 -8.42 -2.81 28.84
CA THR A 184 -9.81 -2.30 28.78
C THR A 184 -10.08 -1.28 29.89
N LEU A 185 -10.47 -0.06 29.50
CA LEU A 185 -10.80 1.03 30.40
C LEU A 185 -12.18 0.82 31.07
N PRO A 186 -12.32 1.09 32.38
CA PRO A 186 -13.59 0.93 33.09
C PRO A 186 -14.65 1.97 32.70
N ARG A 187 -14.23 3.10 32.12
CA ARG A 187 -15.10 4.18 31.65
C ARG A 187 -14.60 4.67 30.30
N GLN A 188 -15.53 5.07 29.46
CA GLN A 188 -15.18 5.64 28.15
C GLN A 188 -14.34 6.90 28.34
N ALA A 189 -13.18 6.91 27.69
CA ALA A 189 -12.24 8.01 27.73
C ALA A 189 -12.58 9.10 26.72
N PRO A 190 -12.29 10.38 27.03
CA PRO A 190 -12.30 11.44 26.04
C PRO A 190 -11.31 11.13 24.89
N PRO A 191 -11.59 11.54 23.63
CA PRO A 191 -10.73 11.26 22.48
C PRO A 191 -9.30 11.81 22.57
N ALA A 192 -9.07 12.81 23.44
CA ALA A 192 -7.77 13.44 23.64
C ALA A 192 -7.06 12.98 24.93
N ALA A 193 -7.55 11.93 25.58
CA ALA A 193 -6.94 11.41 26.80
C ALA A 193 -5.56 10.79 26.49
N ARG A 194 -4.57 11.12 27.33
CA ARG A 194 -3.25 10.52 27.27
C ARG A 194 -3.06 9.58 28.45
N TYR A 195 -2.32 8.52 28.23
CA TYR A 195 -2.10 7.48 29.24
C TYR A 195 -0.62 7.20 29.37
N ARG A 196 -0.21 6.86 30.60
CA ARG A 196 1.09 6.29 30.93
C ARG A 196 0.85 4.93 31.57
N VAL A 197 1.63 3.94 31.16
CA VAL A 197 1.51 2.58 31.68
C VAL A 197 2.82 2.20 32.32
N GLU A 198 2.74 1.63 33.51
CA GLU A 198 3.89 1.08 34.23
C GLU A 198 3.72 -0.42 34.38
N LEU A 199 4.75 -1.17 34.04
CA LEU A 199 4.88 -2.60 34.26
C LEU A 199 5.63 -2.83 35.56
N GLU A 200 5.01 -3.56 36.49
CA GLU A 200 5.62 -4.05 37.72
C GLU A 200 5.89 -5.54 37.61
N ASP A 201 7.12 -5.97 37.90
CA ASP A 201 7.52 -7.39 37.96
C ASP A 201 7.31 -8.00 39.36
N ASP A 202 7.67 -9.29 39.51
CA ASP A 202 7.56 -10.04 40.77
C ASP A 202 8.46 -9.48 41.90
N ASN A 203 9.56 -8.83 41.54
CA ASN A 203 10.49 -8.16 42.45
C ASN A 203 10.00 -6.76 42.84
N GLY A 204 8.86 -6.30 42.30
CA GLY A 204 8.32 -4.95 42.50
C GLY A 204 9.07 -3.87 41.72
N LYS A 205 9.95 -4.24 40.79
CA LYS A 205 10.62 -3.30 39.89
C LYS A 205 9.59 -2.78 38.90
N THR A 206 9.49 -1.44 38.83
CA THR A 206 8.53 -0.76 37.96
C THR A 206 9.24 -0.13 36.77
N GLU A 207 8.75 -0.38 35.56
CA GLU A 207 9.26 0.20 34.32
C GLU A 207 8.13 0.84 33.50
N SER A 208 8.39 2.00 32.90
CA SER A 208 7.43 2.64 31.99
C SER A 208 7.35 1.88 30.67
N VAL A 209 6.14 1.63 30.21
CA VAL A 209 5.83 0.97 28.93
C VAL A 209 5.27 1.99 27.97
N GLU A 210 5.75 1.92 26.73
CA GLU A 210 5.28 2.79 25.65
C GLU A 210 3.84 2.44 25.25
N VAL A 211 2.98 3.46 25.25
CA VAL A 211 1.61 3.36 24.76
C VAL A 211 1.62 3.59 23.25
N VAL A 212 1.30 2.55 22.49
CA VAL A 212 1.33 2.56 21.02
C VAL A 212 0.03 3.10 20.43
N GLY A 213 -1.05 3.03 21.20
CA GLY A 213 -2.33 3.63 20.84
C GLY A 213 -3.28 3.65 22.02
N ASN A 214 -4.26 4.54 21.96
CA ASN A 214 -5.40 4.51 22.86
C ASN A 214 -6.66 4.80 22.05
N ASP A 215 -7.78 4.28 22.52
CA ASP A 215 -9.09 4.57 21.98
C ASP A 215 -10.05 4.91 23.14
N ALA A 216 -11.33 5.10 22.83
CA ALA A 216 -12.32 5.47 23.84
C ALA A 216 -12.54 4.39 24.92
N GLN A 217 -12.12 3.14 24.71
CA GLN A 217 -12.42 1.99 25.57
C GLN A 217 -11.19 1.17 25.96
N SER A 218 -10.05 1.34 25.31
CA SER A 218 -8.86 0.52 25.49
C SER A 218 -7.57 1.32 25.33
N VAL A 219 -6.52 0.87 26.02
CA VAL A 219 -5.14 1.37 25.86
C VAL A 219 -4.26 0.24 25.37
N LEU A 220 -3.64 0.41 24.21
CA LEU A 220 -2.77 -0.58 23.58
C LEU A 220 -1.31 -0.31 23.96
N VAL A 221 -0.69 -1.28 24.60
CA VAL A 221 0.74 -1.25 24.94
C VAL A 221 1.49 -2.42 24.31
N VAL A 222 2.77 -2.21 24.02
CA VAL A 222 3.65 -3.23 23.46
C VAL A 222 4.83 -3.42 24.40
N ILE A 223 4.95 -4.63 24.94
CA ILE A 223 6.02 -4.99 25.86
C ILE A 223 6.99 -5.93 25.14
N PRO A 224 8.28 -5.57 24.97
CA PRO A 224 9.25 -6.47 24.36
C PRO A 224 9.39 -7.77 25.16
N ALA A 225 9.35 -8.92 24.48
CA ALA A 225 9.45 -10.24 25.12
C ALA A 225 10.79 -10.41 25.86
N ALA A 226 11.84 -9.76 25.39
CA ALA A 226 13.15 -9.71 26.07
C ALA A 226 13.10 -9.11 27.49
N ARG A 227 12.05 -8.35 27.83
CA ARG A 227 11.83 -7.79 29.19
C ARG A 227 10.92 -8.66 30.05
N LEU A 228 10.29 -9.66 29.46
CA LEU A 228 9.33 -10.55 30.11
C LEU A 228 10.02 -11.87 30.44
N ALA A 229 10.50 -11.98 31.67
CA ALA A 229 10.91 -13.25 32.24
C ALA A 229 9.66 -14.08 32.63
N ARG A 230 9.85 -15.36 32.94
CA ARG A 230 8.77 -16.16 33.52
C ARG A 230 8.43 -15.63 34.91
N GLY A 231 7.17 -15.29 35.14
CA GLY A 231 6.75 -14.66 36.38
C GLY A 231 5.38 -14.00 36.29
N GLN A 232 4.98 -13.37 37.40
CA GLN A 232 3.75 -12.59 37.49
C GLN A 232 4.06 -11.11 37.25
N TYR A 233 3.22 -10.47 36.44
CA TYR A 233 3.34 -9.05 36.12
C TYR A 233 2.05 -8.32 36.41
N ALA A 234 2.18 -7.04 36.76
CA ALA A 234 1.06 -6.13 36.94
C ALA A 234 1.27 -4.86 36.11
N LEU A 235 0.28 -4.49 35.30
CA LEU A 235 0.25 -3.21 34.60
C LEU A 235 -0.58 -2.22 35.40
N LYS A 236 0.01 -1.07 35.71
CA LYS A 236 -0.63 0.08 36.34
C LYS A 236 -0.87 1.15 35.29
N LEU A 237 -2.09 1.65 35.24
CA LEU A 237 -2.50 2.66 34.27
C LEU A 237 -2.66 4.02 34.95
N PHE A 238 -2.07 5.05 34.35
CA PHE A 238 -2.15 6.43 34.77
C PHE A 238 -2.74 7.26 33.63
N ALA A 239 -3.78 8.04 33.92
CA ALA A 239 -4.32 9.03 32.99
C ALA A 239 -3.57 10.35 33.18
N ILE A 240 -3.02 10.88 32.10
CA ILE A 240 -2.39 12.20 32.09
C ILE A 240 -3.49 13.23 31.89
N LYS A 241 -3.71 14.08 32.90
CA LYS A 241 -4.67 15.17 32.84
C LYS A 241 -4.21 16.28 31.90
N ALA A 242 -5.11 17.19 31.55
CA ALA A 242 -4.82 18.34 30.70
C ALA A 242 -3.79 19.32 31.31
N ASP A 243 -3.60 19.29 32.63
CA ASP A 243 -2.60 20.07 33.37
C ASP A 243 -1.20 19.39 33.39
N GLY A 244 -1.09 18.17 32.83
CA GLY A 244 0.14 17.37 32.83
C GLY A 244 0.35 16.53 34.09
N ASP A 245 -0.58 16.53 35.05
CA ASP A 245 -0.53 15.71 36.26
C ASP A 245 -1.02 14.28 35.99
N ASP A 246 -0.40 13.33 36.68
CA ASP A 246 -0.67 11.91 36.52
C ASP A 246 -1.74 11.43 37.52
N GLN A 247 -2.91 11.06 37.01
CA GLN A 247 -3.94 10.43 37.82
C GLN A 247 -3.90 8.91 37.66
N ARG A 248 -3.49 8.20 38.71
CA ARG A 248 -3.57 6.74 38.74
C ARG A 248 -5.02 6.27 38.60
N ILE A 249 -5.28 5.40 37.62
CA ILE A 249 -6.55 4.70 37.50
C ILE A 249 -6.56 3.58 38.52
N ASN A 250 -7.65 3.51 39.29
CA ASN A 250 -7.79 2.54 40.36
C ASN A 250 -7.95 1.14 39.77
N GLY A 251 -7.10 0.20 40.20
CA GLY A 251 -7.01 -1.16 39.66
C GLY A 251 -5.63 -1.49 39.10
N SER A 252 -5.42 -2.75 38.77
CA SER A 252 -4.22 -3.23 38.07
C SER A 252 -4.60 -4.38 37.14
N TYR A 253 -3.84 -4.54 36.07
CA TYR A 253 -4.06 -5.61 35.10
C TYR A 253 -2.97 -6.66 35.30
N PHE A 254 -3.37 -7.88 35.68
CA PHE A 254 -2.44 -8.94 36.05
C PHE A 254 -2.34 -9.98 34.96
N PHE A 255 -1.12 -10.39 34.63
CA PHE A 255 -0.88 -11.51 33.72
C PHE A 255 0.32 -12.33 34.19
N ASN A 256 0.30 -13.62 33.85
CA ASN A 256 1.39 -14.54 34.14
C ASN A 256 2.06 -14.97 32.84
N VAL A 257 3.39 -14.90 32.81
CA VAL A 257 4.21 -15.39 31.70
C VAL A 257 4.71 -16.79 32.05
N GLU A 258 4.25 -17.80 31.30
CA GLU A 258 4.66 -19.21 31.43
C GLU A 258 5.75 -19.63 30.43
#